data_AF-A0A502G349-F1
#
_entry.id   AF-A0A502G349-F1
#
_cell.length_a   1.000
_cell.length_b   1.000
_cell.length_c   1.000
_cell.angle_alpha   90.00
_cell.angle_beta   90.00
_cell.angle_gamma   90.00
#
_symmetry.space_group_name_H-M   'P 1'
#
loop_
_entity.id
_entity.type
_entity.pdbx_description
1 polymer ?
#
loop_
_entity_poly.entity_id
_entity_poly.type
_entity_poly.pdbx_seq_one_letter_code
_entity_poly.pdbx_strand_id
1 'polypeptide(L)' 'MAVRADEIVAKFAPNAKPAYVGAFADPAGLMAAAGIVTPLRLAHFLAQALHETGALTILTESGRYSAKNLAAMWDWGN' A
#
# COMPACT_ATOMS: atom_id res chain seq x y z
N MET A 1 4.79 22.85 8.35
CA MET A 1 3.50 22.14 8.27
C MET A 1 3.80 20.65 8.28
N ALA A 2 3.16 19.86 9.14
CA ALA A 2 3.40 18.42 9.18
C ALA A 2 2.81 17.77 7.91
N VAL A 3 3.59 16.93 7.23
CA VAL A 3 3.13 16.20 6.04
C VAL A 3 2.14 15.13 6.47
N ARG A 4 0.95 15.10 5.86
CA ARG A 4 -0.08 14.11 6.18
C ARG A 4 -0.15 12.99 5.14
N ALA A 5 -0.52 11.79 5.58
CA ALA A 5 -0.56 10.62 4.71
C ALA A 5 -1.63 10.75 3.62
N ASP A 6 -2.82 11.28 3.96
CA ASP A 6 -3.93 11.49 3.03
C ASP A 6 -3.61 12.51 1.94
N GLU A 7 -2.87 13.58 2.25
CA GLU A 7 -2.40 14.56 1.25
C GLU A 7 -1.47 13.91 0.21
N ILE A 8 -0.57 13.03 0.66
CA ILE A 8 0.32 12.27 -0.24
C ILE A 8 -0.51 11.31 -1.10
N VAL A 9 -1.45 10.57 -0.51
CA VAL A 9 -2.32 9.65 -1.25
C VAL A 9 -3.14 10.37 -2.30
N ALA A 10 -3.76 11.50 -1.97
CA ALA A 10 -4.52 12.30 -2.91
C ALA A 10 -3.68 12.78 -4.10
N LYS A 11 -2.39 13.07 -3.88
CA LYS A 11 -1.47 13.54 -4.91
C LYS A 11 -0.91 12.43 -5.80
N PHE A 12 -0.54 11.29 -5.23
CA PHE A 12 0.22 10.24 -5.94
C PHE A 12 -0.60 8.99 -6.26
N ALA A 13 -1.77 8.83 -5.66
CA ALA A 13 -2.68 7.71 -5.91
C ALA A 13 -4.12 8.21 -6.08
N PRO A 14 -4.41 9.03 -7.12
CA PRO A 14 -5.73 9.65 -7.32
C PRO A 14 -6.86 8.64 -7.55
N ASN A 15 -6.51 7.40 -7.94
CA ASN A 15 -7.45 6.31 -8.17
C ASN A 15 -7.48 5.28 -7.02
N ALA A 16 -6.93 5.64 -5.85
CA ALA A 16 -6.91 4.76 -4.69
C ALA A 16 -8.33 4.31 -4.33
N LYS A 17 -8.48 3.03 -3.96
CA LYS A 17 -9.77 2.51 -3.49
C LYS A 17 -10.22 3.28 -2.23
N PRO A 18 -11.54 3.50 -2.03
CA PRO A 18 -12.06 4.21 -0.86
C PRO A 18 -11.59 3.66 0.49
N ALA A 19 -11.40 2.33 0.59
CA ALA A 19 -10.89 1.70 1.81
C ALA A 19 -9.49 2.21 2.19
N TYR A 20 -8.59 2.40 1.21
CA TYR A 20 -7.27 2.98 1.47
C TYR A 20 -7.36 4.47 1.79
N VAL A 21 -8.18 5.25 1.06
CA VAL A 21 -8.36 6.68 1.34
C VAL A 21 -8.83 6.89 2.78
N GLY A 22 -9.81 6.12 3.24
CA GLY A 22 -10.31 6.18 4.62
C GLY A 22 -9.26 5.76 5.65
N ALA A 23 -8.45 4.74 5.34
CA ALA A 23 -7.37 4.29 6.24
C ALA A 23 -6.24 5.33 6.37
N PHE A 24 -5.82 5.94 5.26
CA PHE A 24 -4.75 6.95 5.24
C PHE A 24 -5.17 8.33 5.76
N ALA A 25 -6.47 8.58 5.96
CA ALA A 25 -6.95 9.68 6.78
C ALA A 25 -6.58 9.53 8.27
N ASP A 26 -6.14 8.33 8.68
CA ASP A 26 -5.62 7.97 10.00
C ASP A 26 -6.48 8.43 11.19
N PRO A 27 -7.81 8.19 11.19
CA PRO A 27 -8.67 8.67 12.29
C PRO A 27 -8.35 8.04 13.65
N ALA A 28 -7.65 6.91 13.66
CA ALA A 28 -7.26 6.18 14.87
C ALA A 28 -5.80 6.45 15.30
N GLY A 29 -5.04 7.26 14.57
CA GLY A 29 -3.64 7.58 14.91
C GLY A 29 -2.68 6.38 14.82
N LEU A 30 -2.96 5.42 13.94
CA LEU A 30 -2.19 4.19 13.77
C LEU A 30 -0.78 4.48 13.23
N MET A 31 -0.60 5.54 12.44
CA MET A 31 0.74 5.90 11.95
C MET A 31 1.66 6.25 13.12
N ALA A 32 1.16 7.07 14.07
CA ALA A 32 1.90 7.42 15.27
C ALA A 32 2.13 6.20 16.17
N ALA A 33 1.11 5.36 16.36
CA ALA A 33 1.22 4.12 17.14
C ALA A 33 2.26 3.14 16.56
N ALA A 34 2.42 3.09 15.24
CA ALA A 34 3.44 2.30 14.55
C ALA A 34 4.83 2.99 14.49
N GLY A 35 5.00 4.14 15.14
CA GLY A 35 6.24 4.90 15.14
C GLY A 35 6.56 5.60 13.82
N ILE A 36 5.58 5.78 12.93
CA ILE A 36 5.69 6.56 11.69
C ILE A 36 5.42 8.03 12.04
N VAL A 37 6.36 8.62 12.77
CA VAL A 37 6.23 9.98 13.36
C VAL A 37 7.13 11.03 12.71
N THR A 38 7.88 10.65 11.68
CA THR A 38 8.77 11.56 10.94
C THR A 38 8.42 11.57 9.45
N PRO A 39 8.64 12.69 8.73
CA PRO A 39 8.35 12.77 7.30
C PRO A 39 9.07 11.69 6.48
N LEU A 40 10.32 11.37 6.83
CA LEU A 40 11.11 10.35 6.13
C LEU A 40 10.50 8.95 6.30
N ARG A 41 10.05 8.59 7.52
CA ARG A 41 9.39 7.30 7.75
C ARG A 41 8.05 7.21 7.03
N LEU A 42 7.29 8.30 7.02
CA LEU A 42 6.02 8.37 6.28
C LEU A 42 6.24 8.19 4.77
N ALA A 43 7.24 8.87 4.21
CA ALA A 43 7.59 8.75 2.80
C ALA A 43 8.02 7.32 2.43
N HIS A 44 8.89 6.70 3.24
CA HIS A 44 9.30 5.31 3.02
C HIS A 44 8.11 4.34 3.08
N PHE A 45 7.27 4.47 4.10
CA PHE A 45 6.10 3.61 4.25
C PHE A 45 5.16 3.73 3.05
N LEU A 46 4.83 4.95 2.65
CA LEU A 46 3.95 5.19 1.51
C LEU A 46 4.58 4.74 0.20
N ALA A 47 5.88 4.94 -0.01
CA ALA A 47 6.55 4.45 -1.22
C ALA A 47 6.37 2.93 -1.39
N GLN A 48 6.55 2.16 -0.30
CA GLN A 48 6.35 0.72 -0.31
C GLN A 48 4.87 0.36 -0.49
N ALA A 49 3.97 0.97 0.30
CA ALA A 49 2.54 0.69 0.21
C ALA A 49 2.00 0.96 -1.20
N LEU A 50 2.40 2.06 -1.85
CA LEU A 50 2.04 2.38 -3.22
C LEU A 50 2.61 1.35 -4.22
N HIS A 51 3.86 0.91 -4.04
CA HIS A 51 4.46 -0.09 -4.92
C HIS A 51 3.73 -1.44 -4.85
N GLU A 52 3.55 -1.97 -3.64
CA GLU A 52 3.03 -3.33 -3.41
C GLU A 52 1.55 -3.48 -3.76
N THR A 53 0.77 -2.39 -3.74
CA THR A 53 -0.69 -2.43 -3.95
C THR A 53 -1.13 -1.90 -5.31
N GLY A 54 -0.18 -1.67 -6.23
CA GLY A 54 -0.47 -1.05 -7.52
C GLY A 54 -1.08 0.34 -7.36
N ALA A 55 -0.43 1.22 -6.61
CA ALA A 55 -0.90 2.55 -6.23
C ALA A 55 -2.27 2.54 -5.53
N LEU A 56 -2.47 1.63 -4.56
CA LEU A 56 -3.68 1.49 -3.75
C LEU A 56 -4.93 1.11 -4.57
N THR A 57 -4.75 0.46 -5.71
CA THR A 57 -5.86 0.00 -6.56
C THR A 57 -6.17 -1.48 -6.38
N ILE A 58 -5.28 -2.23 -5.74
CA ILE A 58 -5.40 -3.66 -5.44
C ILE A 58 -5.47 -3.83 -3.93
N LEU A 59 -6.56 -4.43 -3.42
CA LEU A 59 -6.73 -4.72 -1.99
C LEU A 59 -6.37 -6.17 -1.66
N THR A 60 -6.61 -7.06 -2.61
CA THR A 60 -6.38 -8.49 -2.51
C THR A 60 -5.74 -8.94 -3.81
N GLU A 61 -4.69 -9.74 -3.71
CA GLU A 61 -4.09 -10.36 -4.90
C GLU A 61 -5.09 -11.30 -5.58
N SER A 62 -4.92 -11.48 -6.88
CA SER A 62 -5.72 -12.44 -7.65
C SER A 62 -5.05 -13.80 -7.57
N GLY A 63 -5.73 -14.79 -6.99
CA GLY A 63 -5.32 -16.20 -7.03
C GLY A 63 -5.57 -16.90 -8.37
N ARG A 64 -5.92 -16.17 -9.44
CA ARG A 64 -6.28 -16.74 -10.74
C ARG A 64 -5.03 -17.13 -11.52
N TYR A 65 -4.49 -18.31 -11.23
CA TYR A 65 -3.37 -18.91 -11.95
C TYR A 65 -3.86 -19.95 -12.97
N SER A 66 -3.17 -20.06 -14.10
CA SER A 66 -3.27 -21.24 -14.97
C SER A 66 -2.36 -22.35 -14.43
N ALA A 67 -2.62 -23.61 -14.81
CA ALA A 67 -1.73 -24.73 -14.42
C ALA A 67 -0.26 -24.46 -14.80
N LYS A 68 -0.03 -23.87 -15.98
CA LYS A 68 1.31 -23.47 -16.44
C LYS A 68 1.96 -22.41 -15.54
N ASN A 69 1.21 -21.38 -15.16
CA ASN A 69 1.74 -20.28 -14.33
C ASN A 69 2.01 -20.73 -12.89
N LEU A 70 1.15 -21.59 -12.35
CA LEU A 70 1.31 -22.11 -11.00
C LEU A 70 2.59 -22.96 -10.88
N ALA A 71 2.83 -23.86 -11.84
CA ALA A 71 4.07 -24.63 -11.92
C ALA A 71 5.30 -23.72 -12.02
N ALA A 72 5.25 -22.69 -12.89
CA ALA A 72 6.36 -21.74 -13.02
C ALA A 72 6.65 -20.95 -11.73
N MET A 73 5.62 -20.64 -10.92
CA MET A 73 5.78 -19.90 -9.67
C MET A 73 6.31 -20.76 -8.52
N TRP A 74 5.96 -22.06 -8.48
CA TRP A 74 6.19 -22.90 -7.31
C TRP A 74 7.23 -24.01 -7.52
N ASP A 75 7.46 -24.46 -8.76
CA ASP A 75 8.41 -25.54 -9.08
C ASP A 75 9.84 -25.02 -9.38
N TRP A 76 10.12 -23.74 -9.15
CA TRP A 76 11.45 -23.14 -9.34
C TRP A 76 12.42 -23.34 -8.15
N GLY A 77 12.12 -24.24 -7.21
CA GLY A 77 12.97 -24.40 -6.02
C GLY A 77 12.64 -25.55 -5.06
N ASN A 78 12.01 -26.64 -5.52
CA ASN A 78 11.87 -27.90 -4.77
C ASN A 78 12.61 -29.04 -5.47
#